data_AF-K2AGK9-F1
#
_entry.id   AF-K2AGK9-F1
#
_cell.length_a   1.000
_cell.length_b   1.000
_cell.length_c   1.000
_cell.angle_alpha   90.00
_cell.angle_beta   90.00
_cell.angle_gamma   90.00
#
_symmetry.space_group_name_H-M   'P 1'
#
loop_
_entity.id
_entity.type
_entity.pdbx_description
1 polymer ?
#
loop_
_entity_poly.entity_id
_entity_poly.type
_entity_poly.pdbx_seq_one_letter_code
_entity_poly.pdbx_strand_id
1 'polypeptide(L)'
;MTVNTNGGNQPVELFVNVGKAGSDVTAMAEAMGRLISLMLRMASPLPAMERARKIAAELIGIGGARSLGFGENRVRSLPDAVAKVIDRHFGFFAKHNLTKAATTPDINTLLEKMGATPATVVAHAPEEQRLVTIDLCPHCGEGSLVFEESCKKCYSCGYSEC
;
A
#
# COMPACT_ATOMS: atom_id res chain seq x y z
N MET A 1 -2.53 1.23 -11.44
CA MET A 1 -1.45 0.36 -11.95
C MET A 1 -2.08 -0.96 -12.38
N THR A 2 -1.61 -1.57 -13.47
CA THR A 2 -2.14 -2.82 -14.01
C THR A 2 -1.00 -3.81 -14.21
N VAL A 3 -1.18 -5.05 -13.76
CA VAL A 3 -0.28 -6.18 -14.04
C VAL A 3 -1.02 -7.09 -15.00
N ASN A 4 -0.43 -7.39 -16.16
CA ASN A 4 -1.01 -8.36 -17.10
C ASN A 4 -0.26 -9.69 -17.02
N THR A 5 -1.01 -10.78 -17.18
CA THR A 5 -0.52 -12.15 -17.07
C THR A 5 -0.96 -13.00 -18.25
N ASN A 6 -0.14 -13.96 -18.66
CA ASN A 6 -0.52 -14.95 -19.67
C ASN A 6 -1.33 -16.12 -19.06
N GLY A 7 -1.64 -17.13 -19.88
CA GLY A 7 -2.18 -18.40 -19.41
C GLY A 7 -1.26 -19.03 -18.37
N GLY A 8 -1.76 -19.21 -17.14
CA GLY A 8 -0.99 -19.70 -16.00
C GLY A 8 -0.51 -18.63 -15.01
N ASN A 9 -1.08 -17.42 -15.06
CA ASN A 9 -0.80 -16.33 -14.11
C ASN A 9 0.67 -15.88 -14.15
N GLN A 10 1.39 -16.03 -15.28
CA GLN A 10 2.77 -15.55 -15.37
C GLN A 10 2.80 -14.09 -15.81
N PRO A 11 3.61 -13.24 -15.16
CA PRO A 11 3.70 -11.81 -15.46
C PRO A 11 4.28 -11.57 -16.85
N VAL A 12 3.59 -10.78 -17.66
CA VAL A 12 4.02 -10.40 -19.01
C VAL A 12 4.38 -8.92 -19.07
N GLU A 13 3.54 -8.05 -18.50
CA GLU A 13 3.70 -6.60 -18.61
C GLU A 13 3.09 -5.88 -17.40
N LEU A 14 3.61 -4.67 -17.15
CA LEU A 14 3.24 -3.80 -16.05
C LEU A 14 3.01 -2.38 -16.57
N PHE A 15 1.81 -1.85 -16.34
CA PHE A 15 1.48 -0.47 -16.68
C PHE A 15 1.30 0.37 -15.41
N VAL A 16 2.08 1.44 -15.30
CA VAL A 16 1.98 2.38 -14.19
C VAL A 16 1.42 3.70 -14.70
N ASN A 17 0.18 3.99 -14.31
CA ASN A 17 -0.49 5.26 -14.61
C ASN A 17 -0.62 6.07 -13.32
N VAL A 18 -0.25 7.35 -13.38
CA VAL A 18 -0.35 8.30 -12.27
C VAL A 18 -1.40 9.36 -12.63
N GLY A 19 -2.30 9.68 -11.70
CA GLY A 19 -3.51 10.48 -11.97
C GLY A 19 -3.27 11.97 -12.26
N LYS A 20 -2.07 12.50 -12.02
CA LYS A 20 -1.68 13.87 -12.39
C LYS A 20 -0.74 13.80 -13.58
N ALA A 21 -1.17 14.29 -14.74
CA ALA A 21 -0.33 14.32 -15.94
C ALA A 21 0.79 15.37 -15.81
N GLY A 22 1.92 15.14 -16.50
CA GLY A 22 3.00 16.14 -16.65
C GLY A 22 3.91 16.36 -15.45
N SER A 23 3.91 15.47 -14.45
CA SER A 23 4.86 15.54 -13.33
C SER A 23 6.06 14.61 -13.56
N ASP A 24 7.20 14.89 -12.90
CA ASP A 24 8.36 13.99 -12.90
C ASP A 24 7.99 12.58 -12.39
N VAL A 25 7.06 12.51 -11.44
CA VAL A 25 6.53 11.24 -10.93
C VAL A 25 5.81 10.45 -12.03
N THR A 26 5.09 11.14 -12.91
CA THR A 26 4.39 10.53 -14.06
C THR A 26 5.38 10.00 -15.08
N ALA A 27 6.40 10.79 -15.43
CA ALA A 27 7.45 10.39 -16.36
C ALA A 27 8.25 9.19 -15.81
N MET A 28 8.62 9.24 -14.53
CA MET A 28 9.34 8.15 -13.86
C MET A 28 8.48 6.89 -13.75
N ALA A 29 7.18 7.03 -13.46
CA ALA A 29 6.24 5.91 -13.40
C ALA A 29 6.11 5.22 -14.77
N GLU A 30 5.95 6.00 -15.83
CA GLU A 30 5.86 5.46 -17.18
C GLU A 30 7.17 4.77 -17.59
N ALA A 31 8.32 5.41 -17.35
CA ALA A 31 9.63 4.84 -17.61
C ALA A 31 9.83 3.51 -16.87
N MET A 32 9.49 3.46 -15.59
CA MET A 32 9.59 2.26 -14.76
C MET A 32 8.66 1.14 -15.25
N GLY A 33 7.40 1.46 -15.59
CA GLY A 33 6.46 0.49 -16.17
C GLY A 33 6.96 -0.09 -17.49
N ARG A 34 7.51 0.77 -18.37
CA ARG A 34 8.10 0.34 -19.66
C ARG A 34 9.32 -0.55 -19.46
N LEU A 35 10.22 -0.20 -18.54
CA LEU A 35 11.42 -1.01 -18.24
C LEU A 35 11.06 -2.36 -17.63
N ILE A 36 10.15 -2.40 -16.65
CA ILE A 36 9.70 -3.65 -16.04
C ILE A 36 9.00 -4.53 -17.10
N SER A 37 8.15 -3.94 -17.94
CA SER A 37 7.50 -4.66 -19.04
C SER A 37 8.50 -5.19 -20.07
N LEU A 38 9.61 -4.49 -20.31
CA LEU A 38 10.70 -4.98 -21.15
C LEU A 38 11.40 -6.17 -20.48
N MET A 39 11.77 -6.06 -19.21
CA MET A 39 12.41 -7.15 -18.44
C MET A 39 11.56 -8.41 -18.35
N LEU A 40 10.24 -8.26 -18.25
CA LEU A 40 9.30 -9.39 -18.23
C LEU A 40 9.13 -10.05 -19.60
N ARG A 41 9.30 -9.32 -20.71
CA ARG A 41 9.16 -9.88 -22.07
C ARG A 41 10.46 -10.40 -22.68
N MET A 42 11.61 -9.90 -22.23
CA MET A 42 12.90 -10.36 -22.75
C MET A 42 13.14 -11.84 -22.44
N ALA A 43 13.76 -12.53 -23.40
CA ALA A 43 14.21 -13.90 -23.21
C ALA A 43 15.21 -13.96 -22.05
N SER A 44 14.98 -14.87 -21.11
CA SER A 44 15.80 -15.01 -19.92
C SER A 44 15.79 -16.46 -19.46
N PRO A 45 16.91 -16.98 -18.93
CA PRO A 45 16.95 -18.29 -18.30
C PRO A 45 16.12 -18.35 -17.00
N LEU A 46 15.78 -17.20 -16.43
CA LEU A 46 14.93 -17.13 -15.23
C LEU A 46 13.45 -17.14 -15.61
N PRO A 47 12.60 -17.97 -14.97
CA PRO A 47 11.16 -17.94 -15.18
C PRO A 47 10.54 -16.56 -14.89
N ALA A 48 9.48 -16.19 -15.60
CA ALA A 48 8.82 -14.88 -15.46
C ALA A 48 8.40 -14.55 -14.02
N MET A 49 7.87 -15.55 -13.30
CA MET A 49 7.52 -15.41 -11.88
C MET A 49 8.72 -15.07 -11.00
N GLU A 50 9.87 -15.71 -11.25
CA GLU A 50 11.08 -15.44 -10.48
C GLU A 50 11.65 -14.06 -10.81
N ARG A 51 11.58 -13.64 -12.07
CA ARG A 51 11.94 -12.27 -12.47
C ARG A 51 11.07 -11.24 -11.75
N ALA A 52 9.75 -11.42 -11.72
CA ALA A 52 8.85 -10.52 -11.00
C ALA A 52 9.13 -10.50 -9.49
N ARG A 53 9.43 -11.65 -8.88
CA ARG A 53 9.84 -11.73 -7.47
C ARG A 53 11.12 -10.93 -7.20
N LYS A 54 12.13 -11.07 -8.07
CA LYS A 54 13.39 -10.31 -7.95
C LYS A 54 13.15 -8.81 -8.13
N ILE A 55 12.37 -8.40 -9.12
CA ILE A 55 11.99 -6.99 -9.32
C ILE A 55 11.31 -6.44 -8.06
N ALA A 56 10.31 -7.16 -7.51
CA ALA A 56 9.64 -6.71 -6.29
C ALA A 56 10.60 -6.63 -5.09
N ALA A 57 11.55 -7.58 -4.96
CA ALA A 57 12.53 -7.60 -3.88
C ALA A 57 13.54 -6.46 -3.95
N GLU A 58 13.93 -6.03 -5.15
CA GLU A 58 14.82 -4.86 -5.32
C GLU A 58 14.09 -3.54 -5.07
N LEU A 59 12.80 -3.46 -5.42
CA LEU A 59 12.04 -2.22 -5.33
C LEU A 59 11.39 -1.98 -3.94
N ILE A 60 11.13 -3.05 -3.18
CA ILE A 60 10.46 -2.95 -1.88
C ILE A 60 11.33 -2.17 -0.90
N GLY A 61 10.71 -1.21 -0.20
CA GLY A 61 11.39 -0.40 0.80
C GLY A 61 12.21 0.77 0.25
N ILE A 62 12.38 0.92 -1.08
CA ILE A 62 13.02 2.11 -1.65
C ILE A 62 12.24 3.35 -1.20
N GLY A 63 12.91 4.25 -0.48
CA GLY A 63 12.31 5.48 0.04
C GLY A 63 12.48 6.65 -0.91
N GLY A 64 11.51 7.56 -0.90
CA GLY A 64 11.62 8.89 -1.48
C GLY A 64 11.48 9.95 -0.39
N ALA A 65 11.46 11.23 -0.80
CA ALA A 65 11.27 12.35 0.13
C ALA A 65 9.94 12.27 0.89
N ARG A 66 8.90 11.69 0.28
CA ARG A 66 7.54 11.61 0.82
C ARG A 66 7.07 10.17 0.92
N SER A 67 6.44 9.84 2.05
CA SER A 67 5.69 8.60 2.24
C SER A 67 4.19 8.89 2.33
N LEU A 68 3.36 7.98 1.84
CA LEU A 68 1.90 8.06 1.93
C LEU A 68 1.35 6.88 2.74
N GLY A 69 0.37 7.14 3.60
CA GLY A 69 -0.29 6.12 4.42
C GLY A 69 0.51 5.72 5.67
N PHE A 70 0.01 4.73 6.40
CA PHE A 70 0.48 4.36 7.73
C PHE A 70 0.69 2.85 7.87
N GLY A 71 1.51 2.46 8.85
CA GLY A 71 1.80 1.07 9.17
C GLY A 71 2.32 0.26 7.98
N GLU A 72 1.83 -0.97 7.83
CA GLU A 72 2.23 -1.90 6.76
C GLU A 72 1.83 -1.41 5.36
N ASN A 73 0.76 -0.59 5.29
CA ASN A 73 0.27 0.01 4.05
C ASN A 73 1.01 1.30 3.67
N ARG A 74 1.99 1.76 4.48
CA ARG A 74 2.80 2.97 4.19
C ARG A 74 3.64 2.80 2.93
N VAL A 75 3.32 3.54 1.87
CA VAL A 75 4.07 3.58 0.62
C VAL A 75 5.18 4.63 0.73
N ARG A 76 6.44 4.22 0.61
CA ARG A 76 7.60 5.11 0.80
C ARG A 76 8.01 5.89 -0.44
N SER A 77 7.61 5.44 -1.61
CA SER A 77 7.94 6.03 -2.90
C SER A 77 7.17 5.33 -4.03
N LEU A 78 7.36 5.81 -5.26
CA LEU A 78 6.88 5.15 -6.47
C LEU A 78 7.39 3.70 -6.62
N PRO A 79 8.72 3.39 -6.57
CA PRO A 79 9.19 2.01 -6.67
C PRO A 79 8.67 1.11 -5.54
N ASP A 80 8.58 1.61 -4.31
CA ASP A 80 8.00 0.83 -3.20
C ASP A 80 6.51 0.51 -3.45
N ALA A 81 5.75 1.44 -4.04
CA ALA A 81 4.37 1.19 -4.46
C ALA A 81 4.28 0.06 -5.49
N VAL A 82 5.15 0.08 -6.50
CA VAL A 82 5.22 -0.95 -7.55
C VAL A 82 5.51 -2.31 -6.93
N ALA A 83 6.52 -2.39 -6.05
CA ALA A 83 6.89 -3.62 -5.35
C ALA A 83 5.72 -4.22 -4.57
N LYS A 84 5.03 -3.40 -3.78
CA LYS A 84 3.88 -3.83 -2.97
C LYS A 84 2.73 -4.35 -3.80
N VAL A 85 2.46 -3.75 -4.97
CA VAL A 85 1.37 -4.24 -5.81
C VAL A 85 1.76 -5.53 -6.54
N ILE A 86 3.01 -5.66 -7.01
CA ILE A 86 3.51 -6.93 -7.57
C ILE A 86 3.40 -8.03 -6.52
N ASP A 87 3.86 -7.74 -5.30
CA ASP A 87 3.77 -8.66 -4.17
C ASP A 87 2.31 -9.02 -3.84
N ARG A 88 1.41 -8.04 -3.73
CA ARG A 88 -0.01 -8.30 -3.47
C ARG A 88 -0.67 -9.16 -4.55
N HIS A 89 -0.25 -8.99 -5.80
CA HIS A 89 -0.82 -9.72 -6.93
C HIS A 89 -0.34 -11.18 -7.00
N PHE A 90 0.92 -11.45 -6.63
CA PHE A 90 1.52 -12.80 -6.74
C PHE A 90 1.80 -13.50 -5.41
N GLY A 91 1.71 -12.80 -4.28
CA GLY A 91 1.91 -13.32 -2.92
C GLY A 91 3.35 -13.69 -2.56
N PHE A 92 4.34 -12.86 -2.93
CA PHE A 92 5.76 -13.19 -2.75
C PHE A 92 6.28 -13.05 -1.30
N PHE A 93 5.79 -12.06 -0.55
CA PHE A 93 6.25 -11.73 0.78
C PHE A 93 5.13 -12.03 1.79
N ALA A 94 5.29 -13.13 2.54
CA ALA A 94 4.29 -13.60 3.51
C ALA A 94 3.91 -12.56 4.58
N LYS A 95 4.77 -11.58 4.86
CA LYS A 95 4.51 -10.50 5.82
C LYS A 95 3.38 -9.56 5.38
N HIS A 96 3.11 -9.42 4.07
CA HIS A 96 2.01 -8.60 3.56
C HIS A 96 0.68 -9.39 3.40
N ASN A 97 0.69 -10.72 3.58
CA ASN A 97 -0.48 -11.58 3.46
C ASN A 97 -1.35 -11.65 4.72
N LEU A 98 -0.91 -11.09 5.86
CA LEU A 98 -1.66 -11.12 7.12
C LEU A 98 -2.98 -10.33 7.06
N THR A 99 -3.10 -9.36 6.16
CA THR A 99 -4.33 -8.57 5.98
C THR A 99 -5.44 -9.31 5.22
N LYS A 100 -5.13 -10.43 4.54
CA LYS A 100 -6.15 -11.27 3.88
C LYS A 100 -6.82 -12.27 4.84
N ALA A 101 -6.33 -12.38 6.07
CA ALA A 101 -6.91 -13.22 7.13
C ALA A 101 -7.86 -12.45 8.07
N ALA A 102 -8.17 -11.18 7.78
CA ALA A 102 -9.25 -10.44 8.43
C ALA A 102 -10.54 -10.51 7.60
N THR A 103 -10.93 -11.73 7.18
CA THR A 103 -12.37 -11.99 7.04
C THR A 103 -12.88 -12.06 8.48
N THR A 104 -13.68 -11.06 8.86
CA THR A 104 -14.49 -11.04 10.09
C THR A 104 -14.90 -12.47 10.46
N PRO A 105 -14.53 -13.00 11.64
CA PRO A 105 -15.24 -14.16 12.14
C PRO A 105 -16.70 -13.75 12.22
N ASP A 106 -17.55 -14.45 11.47
CA ASP A 106 -18.99 -14.29 11.49
C ASP A 106 -19.46 -14.45 12.93
N ILE A 107 -19.78 -13.33 13.59
CA ILE A 107 -20.19 -13.27 15.00
C ILE A 107 -21.39 -14.19 15.24
N ASN A 108 -22.15 -14.51 14.19
CA ASN A 108 -23.29 -15.42 14.24
C ASN A 108 -22.90 -16.86 14.61
N THR A 109 -21.67 -17.31 14.34
CA THR A 109 -21.22 -18.67 14.71
C THR A 109 -20.78 -18.82 16.17
N LEU A 110 -20.61 -17.71 16.91
CA LEU A 110 -20.29 -17.74 18.35
C LEU A 110 -21.54 -17.63 19.25
N LEU A 111 -22.66 -17.14 18.72
CA LEU A 111 -23.93 -16.96 19.45
C LEU A 111 -24.73 -18.26 19.61
N GLU A 112 -24.51 -19.28 18.78
CA GLU A 112 -25.22 -20.57 18.90
C GLU A 112 -24.71 -21.47 20.04
N LYS A 113 -23.58 -21.12 20.68
CA LYS A 113 -22.99 -21.92 21.78
C LYS A 113 -23.30 -21.42 23.19
N MET A 114 -24.01 -20.30 23.33
CA MET A 114 -24.41 -19.76 24.64
C MET A 114 -25.83 -19.24 24.55
N GLY A 115 -26.81 -20.13 24.76
CA GLY A 115 -28.24 -19.84 24.70
C GLY A 115 -28.66 -18.74 25.67
N ALA A 116 -28.66 -17.50 25.20
CA ALA A 116 -29.16 -16.33 25.91
C ALA A 116 -30.14 -15.56 25.01
N THR A 117 -31.31 -15.29 25.58
CA THR A 117 -32.46 -14.64 24.97
C THR A 117 -32.19 -13.18 24.57
N PRO A 118 -32.84 -12.64 23.52
CA PRO A 118 -32.57 -11.28 23.07
C PRO A 118 -33.25 -10.27 23.99
N ALA A 119 -32.45 -9.51 24.74
CA ALA A 119 -32.89 -8.27 25.36
C ALA A 119 -32.92 -7.15 24.30
N THR A 120 -34.03 -6.41 24.26
CA THR A 120 -34.30 -5.33 23.31
C THR A 120 -33.33 -4.17 23.55
N VAL A 121 -32.42 -3.92 22.61
CA VAL A 121 -31.50 -2.78 22.67
C VAL A 121 -32.06 -1.65 21.79
N VAL A 122 -32.36 -0.53 22.44
CA VAL A 122 -32.87 0.70 21.82
C VAL A 122 -31.79 1.29 20.91
N ALA A 123 -32.13 1.47 19.63
CA ALA A 123 -31.27 2.10 18.64
C ALA A 123 -31.01 3.58 19.02
N HIS A 124 -29.79 3.88 19.46
CA HIS A 124 -29.26 5.24 19.43
C HIS A 124 -28.64 5.50 18.05
N ALA A 125 -29.06 6.59 17.42
CA ALA A 125 -28.56 7.07 16.14
C ALA A 125 -27.03 7.29 16.20
N PRO A 126 -26.28 7.04 15.10
CA PRO A 126 -24.84 7.23 15.13
C PRO A 126 -24.53 8.74 15.10
N GLU A 127 -23.92 9.24 16.17
CA GLU A 127 -23.19 10.49 16.16
C GLU A 127 -22.09 10.43 15.10
N GLU A 128 -21.99 11.48 14.28
CA GLU A 128 -20.92 11.67 13.30
C GLU A 128 -19.56 11.61 14.00
N GLN A 129 -18.89 10.46 13.92
CA GLN A 129 -17.48 10.33 14.28
C GLN A 129 -16.66 11.17 13.30
N ARG A 130 -16.36 12.40 13.71
CA ARG A 130 -15.42 13.28 13.02
C ARG A 130 -14.07 12.58 12.97
N LEU A 131 -13.74 12.01 11.82
CA LEU A 131 -12.45 11.37 11.56
C LEU A 131 -11.37 12.44 11.63
N VAL A 132 -10.77 12.63 12.81
CA VAL A 132 -9.59 13.49 12.96
C VAL A 132 -8.41 12.72 12.38
N THR A 133 -8.08 12.99 11.13
CA THR A 133 -6.84 12.53 10.52
C THR A 133 -5.67 13.28 11.16
N ILE A 134 -5.06 12.69 12.19
CA ILE A 134 -3.82 13.20 12.81
C ILE A 134 -2.67 12.87 11.85
N ASP A 135 -2.03 13.90 11.31
CA ASP A 135 -0.82 13.76 10.52
C ASP A 135 0.36 13.40 11.47
N LEU A 136 0.86 12.17 11.39
CA LEU A 136 2.02 11.73 12.15
C LEU A 136 3.31 12.16 11.45
N CYS A 137 4.32 12.58 12.22
CA CYS A 137 5.62 12.94 11.67
C CYS A 137 6.27 11.75 10.94
N PRO A 138 6.70 11.90 9.67
CA PRO A 138 7.26 10.77 8.91
C PRO A 138 8.64 10.34 9.41
N HIS A 139 9.33 11.20 10.18
CA HIS A 139 10.67 10.97 10.73
C HIS A 139 10.62 10.28 12.11
N CYS A 140 9.84 10.79 13.06
CA CYS A 140 9.77 10.26 14.43
C CYS A 140 8.47 9.54 14.79
N GLY A 141 7.43 9.63 13.97
CA GLY A 141 6.13 8.99 14.23
C GLY A 141 5.26 9.70 15.26
N GLU A 142 5.68 10.83 15.82
CA GLU A 142 4.90 11.58 16.82
C GLU A 142 3.77 12.40 16.18
N GLY A 143 2.65 12.56 16.91
CA GLY A 143 1.46 13.30 16.46
C GLY A 143 1.59 14.82 16.50
N SER A 144 2.81 15.34 16.34
CA SER A 144 3.14 16.78 16.48
C SER A 144 3.58 17.41 15.17
N LEU A 145 3.06 16.91 14.03
CA LEU A 145 3.29 17.48 12.71
C LEU A 145 2.25 18.58 12.43
N VAL A 146 2.71 19.80 12.19
CA VAL A 146 1.87 20.98 11.97
C VAL A 146 2.24 21.63 10.65
N PHE A 147 1.25 22.14 9.91
CA PHE A 147 1.47 22.89 8.67
C PHE A 147 1.47 24.39 8.95
N GLU A 148 2.63 25.03 8.80
CA GLU A 148 2.83 26.46 9.05
C GLU A 148 3.82 27.03 8.02
N GLU A 149 3.61 28.29 7.61
CA GLU A 149 4.51 28.98 6.67
C GLU A 149 4.74 28.22 5.35
N SER A 150 3.73 27.46 4.90
CA SER A 150 3.80 26.56 3.73
C SER A 150 4.72 25.34 3.88
N CYS A 151 5.16 25.04 5.10
CA CYS A 151 5.97 23.87 5.42
C CYS A 151 5.28 22.98 6.47
N LYS A 152 5.50 21.67 6.41
CA LYS A 152 5.18 20.76 7.53
C LYS A 152 6.33 20.75 8.52
N LYS A 153 6.09 21.12 9.77
CA LYS A 153 7.08 21.13 10.87
C LYS A 153 6.68 20.17 11.97
N CYS A 154 7.62 19.37 12.47
CA CYS A 154 7.41 18.50 13.62
C CYS A 154 8.09 19.09 14.86
N TYR A 155 7.29 19.47 15.84
CA TYR A 155 7.80 20.04 17.08
C TYR A 155 8.53 19.06 18.00
N SER A 156 8.37 17.75 17.77
CA SER A 156 9.00 16.71 18.61
C SER A 156 10.40 16.31 18.17
N CYS A 157 10.72 16.42 16.87
CA CYS A 157 12.04 16.01 16.35
C CYS A 157 12.72 17.03 15.44
N GLY A 158 12.09 18.19 15.18
CA GLY A 158 12.64 19.23 14.32
C GLY A 158 12.56 18.94 12.82
N TYR A 159 11.86 17.88 12.39
CA TYR A 159 11.63 17.60 10.98
C TYR A 159 10.86 18.75 10.30
N SER A 160 11.34 19.24 9.16
CA SER A 160 10.68 20.27 8.37
C SER A 160 10.66 19.91 6.88
N GLU A 161 9.51 20.06 6.21
CA GLU A 161 9.34 19.83 4.78
C GLU A 161 8.58 20.99 4.12
N CYS A 162 9.24 21.66 3.17
CA CYS A 162 8.72 22.68 2.27
C CYS A 162 8.98 22.19 0.82
#